data_AF-A0A352SDJ9-F1
#
_entry.id   AF-A0A352SDJ9-F1
#
_cell.length_a   1.000
_cell.length_b   1.000
_cell.length_c   1.000
_cell.angle_alpha   90.00
_cell.angle_beta   90.00
_cell.angle_gamma   90.00
#
_symmetry.space_group_name_H-M   'P 1'
#
loop_
_entity.id
_entity.type
_entity.pdbx_description
1 polymer ?
#
loop_
_entity_poly.entity_id
_entity_poly.type
_entity_poly.pdbx_seq_one_letter_code
_entity_poly.pdbx_strand_id
1 'polypeptide(L)'
;MSNVYQFEANSLSGQPQPLADYRGKVLLIVNTASECGFTPQYAGLQTLQASYQARGFDVLGFPCNQFGKQEPGDAEQIGAFCESRFHVTFPMFEKIDVNGADAHPLYKWLTSEKRGFLGTQAIKWNFTKFLLRRDGT
;
A
#
# COMPACT_ATOMS: atom_id res chain seq x y z
N MET A 1 21.08 9.40 1.22
CA MET A 1 20.07 8.75 2.09
C MET A 1 18.99 8.20 1.18
N SER A 2 18.65 6.91 1.26
CA SER A 2 17.55 6.36 0.48
C SER A 2 16.21 6.85 1.03
N ASN A 3 15.28 7.17 0.15
CA ASN A 3 13.92 7.56 0.52
C ASN A 3 12.92 6.94 -0.46
N VAL A 4 11.64 7.06 -0.14
CA VAL A 4 10.56 6.48 -0.94
C VAL A 4 10.45 7.06 -2.36
N TYR A 5 10.95 8.28 -2.59
CA TYR A 5 10.78 9.01 -3.85
C TYR A 5 11.67 8.51 -5.00
N GLN A 6 12.53 7.53 -4.74
CA GLN A 6 13.30 6.83 -5.79
C GLN A 6 12.53 5.67 -6.43
N PHE A 7 11.36 5.31 -5.88
CA PHE A 7 10.53 4.22 -6.37
C PHE A 7 9.38 4.74 -7.22
N GLU A 8 8.95 3.87 -8.12
CA GLU A 8 7.75 4.01 -8.94
C GLU A 8 6.91 2.75 -8.74
N ALA A 9 5.59 2.89 -8.88
CA ALA A 9 4.68 1.75 -8.96
C ALA A 9 3.59 2.09 -9.99
N ASN A 10 3.01 1.09 -10.60
CA ASN A 10 1.90 1.30 -11.52
C ASN A 10 0.61 1.57 -10.73
N SER A 11 -0.13 2.59 -11.12
CA SER A 11 -1.51 2.81 -10.71
C SER A 11 -2.38 1.60 -11.08
N LEU A 12 -3.55 1.45 -10.47
CA LEU A 12 -4.45 0.33 -10.75
C LEU A 12 -4.83 0.17 -12.25
N SER A 13 -4.75 1.24 -13.05
CA SER A 13 -4.97 1.19 -14.51
C SER A 13 -3.71 0.86 -15.33
N GLY A 14 -2.61 0.47 -14.68
CA GLY A 14 -1.34 0.10 -15.30
C GLY A 14 -0.46 1.26 -15.75
N GLN A 15 -0.80 2.51 -15.37
CA GLN A 15 0.03 3.65 -15.70
C GLN A 15 1.14 3.84 -14.66
N PRO A 16 2.41 4.04 -15.07
CA PRO A 16 3.50 4.35 -14.16
C PRO A 16 3.19 5.57 -13.29
N GLN A 17 3.43 5.44 -11.99
CA GLN A 17 3.18 6.50 -11.02
C GLN A 17 4.37 6.64 -10.06
N PRO A 18 5.24 7.63 -10.28
CA PRO A 18 6.39 7.90 -9.42
C PRO A 18 5.93 8.22 -7.99
N LEU A 19 6.55 7.61 -6.98
CA LEU A 19 6.24 7.98 -5.60
C LEU A 19 6.73 9.40 -5.24
N ALA A 20 7.61 9.97 -6.06
CA ALA A 20 8.04 11.36 -5.98
C ALA A 20 6.87 12.37 -6.08
N ASP A 21 5.75 12.01 -6.71
CA ASP A 21 4.57 12.86 -6.82
C ASP A 21 3.89 13.09 -5.45
N TYR A 22 4.19 12.25 -4.46
CA TYR A 22 3.71 12.35 -3.10
C TYR A 22 4.66 13.13 -2.17
N ARG A 23 5.65 13.84 -2.73
CA ARG A 23 6.62 14.60 -1.95
C ARG A 23 5.97 15.63 -1.02
N GLY A 24 6.47 15.71 0.21
CA GLY A 24 5.97 16.65 1.21
C GLY A 24 4.73 16.15 1.97
N LYS A 25 4.22 14.96 1.64
CA LYS A 25 3.11 14.32 2.34
C LYS A 25 3.59 13.22 3.28
N VAL A 26 2.87 13.03 4.38
CA VAL A 26 2.99 11.83 5.22
C VAL A 26 2.31 10.67 4.48
N LEU A 27 3.00 9.53 4.34
CA LEU A 27 2.46 8.39 3.59
C LEU A 27 2.17 7.22 4.51
N LEU A 28 0.98 6.65 4.37
CA LEU A 28 0.63 5.36 4.98
C LEU A 28 0.55 4.31 3.88
N ILE A 29 1.63 3.56 3.69
CA ILE A 29 1.73 2.48 2.70
C ILE A 29 1.18 1.19 3.32
N VAL A 30 0.25 0.53 2.62
CA VAL A 30 -0.45 -0.66 3.14
C VAL A 30 -0.55 -1.74 2.09
N ASN A 31 -0.14 -2.98 2.40
CA ASN A 31 -0.47 -4.12 1.54
C ASN A 31 -1.92 -4.58 1.83
N THR A 32 -2.77 -4.68 0.83
CA THR A 32 -4.21 -4.90 1.02
C THR A 32 -4.71 -6.21 0.39
N ALA A 33 -5.90 -6.62 0.82
CA ALA A 33 -6.62 -7.82 0.35
C ALA A 33 -8.15 -7.59 0.39
N SER A 34 -8.89 -8.04 -0.61
CA SER A 34 -10.36 -7.93 -0.67
C SER A 34 -11.11 -9.05 0.06
N GLU A 35 -10.51 -10.24 0.19
CA GLU A 35 -11.16 -11.43 0.78
C GLU A 35 -10.49 -11.86 2.10
N CYS A 36 -10.14 -10.88 2.94
CA CYS A 36 -9.47 -11.09 4.22
C CYS A 36 -10.38 -10.73 5.40
N GLY A 37 -10.21 -11.40 6.54
CA GLY A 37 -10.87 -11.00 7.81
C GLY A 37 -10.51 -9.58 8.26
N PHE A 38 -9.44 -9.00 7.72
CA PHE A 38 -9.02 -7.61 7.95
C PHE A 38 -9.48 -6.62 6.89
N THR A 39 -10.16 -7.07 5.84
CA THR A 39 -10.71 -6.20 4.80
C THR A 39 -11.59 -5.05 5.34
N PRO A 40 -12.36 -5.20 6.43
CA PRO A 40 -13.05 -4.06 7.04
C PRO A 40 -12.15 -2.86 7.43
N GLN A 41 -10.82 -3.06 7.53
CA GLN A 41 -9.87 -1.96 7.78
C GLN A 41 -9.84 -0.91 6.65
N TYR A 42 -10.31 -1.20 5.44
CA TYR A 42 -10.49 -0.20 4.37
C TYR A 42 -11.31 1.00 4.84
N ALA A 43 -12.37 0.80 5.64
CA ALA A 43 -13.18 1.89 6.19
C ALA A 43 -12.37 2.81 7.12
N GLY A 44 -11.50 2.23 7.95
CA GLY A 44 -10.58 2.98 8.82
C GLY A 44 -9.54 3.76 8.02
N LEU A 45 -8.97 3.14 6.99
CA LEU A 45 -8.03 3.80 6.07
C LEU A 45 -8.69 4.96 5.33
N GLN A 46 -9.93 4.78 4.85
CA GLN A 46 -10.70 5.82 4.19
C GLN A 46 -11.02 6.98 5.15
N THR A 47 -11.33 6.67 6.41
CA THR A 47 -11.54 7.69 7.45
C THR A 47 -10.26 8.50 7.68
N LEU A 48 -9.08 7.86 7.73
CA LEU A 48 -7.80 8.54 7.85
C LEU A 48 -7.52 9.42 6.63
N GLN A 49 -7.75 8.90 5.42
CA GLN A 49 -7.61 9.67 4.18
C GLN A 49 -8.45 10.94 4.26
N ALA A 50 -9.77 10.81 4.46
CA ALA A 50 -10.67 11.96 4.52
C ALA A 50 -10.29 12.97 5.61
N SER A 51 -9.81 12.50 6.76
CA SER A 51 -9.47 13.36 7.89
C SER A 51 -8.16 14.14 7.71
N TYR A 52 -7.18 13.56 7.00
CA TYR A 52 -5.82 14.09 6.98
C TYR A 52 -5.33 14.51 5.59
N GLN A 53 -6.02 14.18 4.50
CA GLN A 53 -5.56 14.48 3.14
C GLN A 53 -5.23 15.97 2.94
N ALA A 54 -6.13 16.87 3.36
CA ALA A 54 -5.93 18.33 3.29
C ALA A 54 -4.73 18.84 4.11
N ARG A 55 -4.19 18.00 5.02
CA ARG A 55 -3.03 18.30 5.87
C ARG A 55 -1.73 17.69 5.33
N GLY A 56 -1.74 17.18 4.09
CA GLY A 56 -0.59 16.56 3.44
C GLY A 56 -0.37 15.13 3.95
N PHE A 57 -1.39 14.28 3.80
CA PHE A 57 -1.36 12.85 4.09
C PHE A 57 -1.96 12.07 2.93
N ASP A 58 -1.43 10.90 2.61
CA ASP A 58 -2.08 9.95 1.71
C ASP A 58 -1.89 8.52 2.20
N VAL A 59 -2.97 7.73 2.11
CA VAL A 59 -2.89 6.26 2.14
C VAL A 59 -2.51 5.77 0.74
N LEU A 60 -1.59 4.82 0.63
CA LEU A 60 -1.24 4.17 -0.63
C LEU A 60 -1.49 2.65 -0.50
N GLY A 61 -2.51 2.16 -1.22
CA GLY A 61 -2.93 0.76 -1.15
C GLY A 61 -2.30 -0.12 -2.23
N PHE A 62 -1.63 -1.19 -1.81
CA PHE A 62 -0.98 -2.16 -2.69
C PHE A 62 -1.61 -3.54 -2.53
N PRO A 63 -2.54 -3.94 -3.42
CA PRO A 63 -3.15 -5.27 -3.39
C PRO A 63 -2.07 -6.36 -3.46
N CYS A 64 -2.23 -7.45 -2.71
CA CYS A 64 -1.27 -8.55 -2.69
C CYS A 64 -1.96 -9.89 -2.46
N ASN A 65 -1.66 -10.88 -3.31
CA ASN A 65 -2.29 -12.21 -3.25
C ASN A 65 -1.46 -13.26 -2.49
N GLN A 66 -0.32 -12.88 -1.90
CA GLN A 66 0.62 -13.83 -1.28
C GLN A 66 0.11 -14.40 0.06
N PHE A 67 -0.93 -13.81 0.66
CA PHE A 67 -1.44 -14.19 1.98
C PHE A 67 -2.80 -14.85 1.86
N GLY A 68 -2.83 -16.19 1.97
CA GLY A 68 -4.06 -16.97 1.90
C GLY A 68 -4.81 -16.88 0.55
N LYS A 69 -4.16 -16.34 -0.49
CA LYS A 69 -4.78 -16.05 -1.80
C LYS A 69 -6.04 -15.17 -1.70
N GLN A 70 -6.00 -14.18 -0.81
CA GLN A 70 -7.13 -13.32 -0.45
C GLN A 70 -7.29 -12.06 -1.34
N GLU A 71 -6.56 -11.99 -2.45
CA GLU A 71 -6.71 -10.95 -3.47
C GLU A 71 -6.70 -11.59 -4.89
N PRO A 72 -7.65 -12.49 -5.18
CA PRO A 72 -7.63 -13.27 -6.41
C PRO A 72 -7.96 -12.42 -7.66
N GLY A 73 -8.74 -11.35 -7.48
CA GLY A 73 -9.25 -10.53 -8.57
C GLY A 73 -8.19 -9.78 -9.37
N ASP A 74 -8.53 -9.40 -10.58
CA ASP A 74 -7.75 -8.48 -11.41
C ASP A 74 -7.90 -7.01 -10.95
N ALA A 75 -7.21 -6.11 -11.62
CA ALA A 75 -7.19 -4.70 -11.26
C ALA A 75 -8.58 -4.03 -11.33
N GLU A 76 -9.40 -4.39 -12.32
CA GLU A 76 -10.76 -3.85 -12.49
C GLU A 76 -11.66 -4.33 -11.34
N GLN A 77 -11.60 -5.62 -11.03
CA GLN A 77 -12.35 -6.23 -9.93
C GLN A 77 -11.95 -5.64 -8.57
N ILE A 78 -10.66 -5.44 -8.33
CA ILE A 78 -10.14 -4.83 -7.09
C ILE A 78 -10.67 -3.39 -6.97
N GLY A 79 -10.60 -2.61 -8.05
CA GLY A 79 -11.07 -1.22 -8.07
C GLY A 79 -12.56 -1.12 -7.76
N ALA A 80 -13.37 -1.91 -8.48
CA ALA A 80 -14.81 -1.96 -8.27
C ALA A 80 -15.18 -2.39 -6.84
N PHE A 81 -14.46 -3.35 -6.26
CA PHE A 81 -14.67 -3.77 -4.87
C PHE A 81 -14.40 -2.62 -3.88
N CYS A 82 -13.25 -1.95 -4.01
CA CYS A 82 -12.84 -0.88 -3.10
C CYS A 82 -13.80 0.33 -3.18
N GLU A 83 -14.23 0.69 -4.40
CA GLU A 83 -15.19 1.78 -4.62
C GLU A 83 -16.58 1.41 -4.07
N SER A 84 -17.17 0.31 -4.53
CA SER A 84 -18.55 -0.03 -4.19
C SER A 84 -18.76 -0.38 -2.71
N ARG A 85 -17.77 -1.01 -2.07
CA ARG A 85 -17.92 -1.52 -0.71
C ARG A 85 -17.49 -0.53 0.36
N PHE A 86 -16.44 0.25 0.08
CA PHE A 86 -15.78 1.10 1.07
C PHE A 86 -15.66 2.56 0.63
N HIS A 87 -16.04 2.90 -0.60
CA HIS A 87 -15.90 4.24 -1.17
C HIS A 87 -14.47 4.77 -1.01
N VAL A 88 -13.49 3.91 -1.30
CA VAL A 88 -12.07 4.25 -1.22
C VAL A 88 -11.77 5.39 -2.18
N THR A 89 -11.21 6.48 -1.67
CA THR A 89 -10.76 7.64 -2.47
C THR A 89 -9.25 7.83 -2.45
N PHE A 90 -8.52 7.01 -1.69
CA PHE A 90 -7.07 7.02 -1.69
C PHE A 90 -6.51 6.20 -2.86
N PRO A 91 -5.28 6.50 -3.33
CA PRO A 91 -4.66 5.78 -4.43
C PRO A 91 -4.53 4.27 -4.19
N MET A 92 -5.01 3.50 -5.16
CA MET A 92 -4.78 2.05 -5.28
C MET A 92 -3.81 1.80 -6.44
N PHE A 93 -2.88 0.87 -6.23
CA PHE A 93 -1.85 0.49 -7.19
C PHE A 93 -2.14 -0.90 -7.76
N GLU A 94 -1.40 -1.30 -8.79
CA GLU A 94 -1.45 -2.68 -9.28
C GLU A 94 -1.12 -3.69 -8.18
N LYS A 95 -1.63 -4.90 -8.38
CA LYS A 95 -1.33 -6.03 -7.52
C LYS A 95 0.16 -6.36 -7.61
N ILE A 96 0.82 -6.46 -6.47
CA ILE A 96 2.26 -6.74 -6.38
C ILE A 96 2.57 -7.86 -5.38
N ASP A 97 3.75 -8.42 -5.53
CA ASP A 97 4.36 -9.27 -4.51
C ASP A 97 5.13 -8.40 -3.50
N VAL A 98 5.02 -8.73 -2.21
CA VAL A 98 5.66 -7.98 -1.12
C VAL A 98 6.73 -8.79 -0.38
N ASN A 99 6.74 -10.11 -0.58
CA ASN A 99 7.72 -11.05 -0.06
C ASN A 99 8.37 -11.85 -1.20
N GLY A 100 9.56 -12.40 -0.94
CA GLY A 100 10.27 -13.29 -1.88
C GLY A 100 11.16 -12.56 -2.89
N ALA A 101 11.72 -13.32 -3.83
CA ALA A 101 12.65 -12.82 -4.83
C ALA A 101 12.00 -11.80 -5.77
N ASP A 102 10.72 -11.98 -6.06
CA ASP A 102 9.93 -11.12 -6.96
C ASP A 102 9.23 -9.96 -6.24
N ALA A 103 9.48 -9.79 -4.94
CA ALA A 103 8.90 -8.68 -4.19
C ALA A 103 9.26 -7.34 -4.83
N HIS A 104 8.25 -6.46 -4.90
CA HIS A 104 8.40 -5.12 -5.45
C HIS A 104 9.54 -4.37 -4.74
N PRO A 105 10.42 -3.64 -5.47
CA PRO A 105 11.57 -2.95 -4.89
C PRO A 105 11.22 -2.05 -3.70
N LEU A 106 10.06 -1.38 -3.75
CA LEU A 106 9.51 -0.60 -2.64
C LEU A 106 9.39 -1.43 -1.35
N TYR A 107 8.78 -2.62 -1.40
CA TYR A 107 8.56 -3.44 -0.21
C TYR A 107 9.85 -4.09 0.32
N LYS A 108 10.78 -4.44 -0.57
CA LYS A 108 12.14 -4.85 -0.16
C LYS A 108 12.83 -3.74 0.63
N TRP A 109 12.71 -2.50 0.16
CA TRP A 109 13.28 -1.35 0.86
C TRP A 109 12.57 -1.07 2.20
N LEU A 110 11.24 -0.98 2.23
CA LEU A 110 10.45 -0.72 3.44
C LEU A 110 10.78 -1.72 4.56
N THR A 111 10.85 -3.01 4.22
CA THR A 111 11.17 -4.08 5.18
C THR A 111 12.65 -4.09 5.59
N SER A 112 13.55 -3.55 4.77
CA SER A 112 14.95 -3.35 5.14
C SER A 112 15.13 -2.19 6.13
N GLU A 113 14.38 -1.09 5.96
CA GLU A 113 14.39 0.08 6.85
C GLU A 113 13.72 -0.21 8.20
N LYS A 114 12.58 -0.92 8.17
CA LYS A 114 11.81 -1.29 9.36
C LYS A 114 11.54 -2.78 9.37
N ARG A 115 12.44 -3.50 10.04
CA ARG A 115 12.26 -4.92 10.33
C ARG A 115 11.10 -5.12 11.30
N GLY A 116 10.31 -6.14 11.05
CA GLY A 116 9.21 -6.55 11.93
C GLY A 116 9.71 -7.25 13.20
N PHE A 117 8.78 -7.93 13.88
CA PHE A 117 9.05 -8.67 15.10
C PHE A 117 10.23 -9.63 14.93
N LEU A 118 11.12 -9.68 15.94
CA LEU A 118 12.38 -10.44 15.95
C LEU A 118 13.34 -10.12 14.80
N GLY A 119 13.26 -8.92 14.21
CA GLY A 119 14.14 -8.51 13.12
C GLY A 119 13.81 -9.15 11.78
N THR A 120 12.62 -9.77 11.65
CA THR A 120 12.21 -10.39 10.38
C THR A 120 11.84 -9.35 9.34
N GLN A 121 12.30 -9.54 8.10
CA GLN A 121 11.96 -8.65 6.97
C GLN A 121 10.65 -9.06 6.29
N ALA A 122 10.23 -10.32 6.41
CA ALA A 122 9.01 -10.78 5.75
C ALA A 122 7.76 -10.10 6.33
N ILE A 123 6.94 -9.53 5.44
CA ILE A 123 5.57 -9.10 5.76
C ILE A 123 4.80 -10.33 6.23
N LYS A 124 4.15 -10.22 7.40
CA LYS A 124 3.51 -11.38 8.04
C LYS A 124 2.11 -11.65 7.52
N TRP A 125 1.38 -10.61 7.14
CA TRP A 125 -0.01 -10.74 6.71
C TRP A 125 -0.50 -9.52 5.92
N ASN A 126 -1.71 -9.63 5.39
CA ASN A 126 -2.49 -8.52 4.83
C ASN A 126 -2.64 -7.38 5.84
N PHE A 127 -2.69 -6.15 5.33
CA PHE A 127 -2.86 -4.89 6.07
C PHE A 127 -1.70 -4.52 6.99
N THR A 128 -0.47 -4.95 6.67
CA THR A 128 0.75 -4.39 7.28
C THR A 128 0.96 -2.96 6.79
N LYS A 129 1.39 -2.07 7.68
CA LYS A 129 1.42 -0.62 7.44
C LYS A 129 2.81 -0.06 7.67
N PHE A 130 3.24 0.83 6.79
CA PHE A 130 4.44 1.66 6.97
C PHE A 130 4.03 3.13 6.96
N LEU A 131 4.42 3.87 8.00
CA LEU A 131 4.18 5.31 8.08
C LEU A 131 5.49 6.04 7.78
N LEU A 132 5.48 6.84 6.72
CA LEU A 132 6.64 7.59 6.26
C LEU A 132 6.43 9.08 6.49
N ARG A 133 7.53 9.77 6.82
CA ARG A 133 7.57 11.22 7.01
C ARG A 133 7.45 11.96 5.68
N ARG A 134 7.20 13.27 5.77
CA ARG A 134 7.09 14.20 4.62
C ARG A 134 8.36 14.30 3.76
N ASP A 135 9.51 13.89 4.29
CA ASP A 135 10.78 13.85 3.59
C ASP A 135 11.04 12.49 2.90
N GLY A 136 10.11 11.54 3.01
CA GLY A 136 10.15 10.24 2.37
C GLY A 136 10.91 9.16 3.13
N THR A 137 11.18 9.37 4.43
CA THR A 137 11.91 8.43 5.31
C THR A 137 11.03 7.78 6.37
#